data_AF-A0A6V7JM67-F1
#
_entry.id   AF-A0A6V7JM67-F1
#
_cell.length_a   1.000
_cell.length_b   1.000
_cell.length_c   1.000
_cell.angle_alpha   90.00
_cell.angle_beta   90.00
_cell.angle_gamma   90.00
#
_symmetry.space_group_name_H-M   'P 1'
#
loop_
_entity.id
_entity.type
_entity.pdbx_description
1 polymer ?
#
loop_
_entity_poly.entity_id
_entity_poly.type
_entity_poly.pdbx_seq_one_letter_code
_entity_poly.pdbx_strand_id
1 'polypeptide(L)' 'QQSLAAQLKDGIRFLDLRPARRTENGIPKWALNHGPVWMMSFDKAIQEINQFLYSSKDILVVSFKDFPQ' A
#
# COMPACT_ATOMS: atom_id res chain seq x y z
N GLN A 1 -8.47 -3.39 11.52
CA GLN A 1 -8.05 -2.68 10.29
C GLN A 1 -8.23 -3.65 9.13
N GLN A 2 -8.88 -3.27 8.04
CA GLN A 2 -9.08 -4.14 6.87
C GLN A 2 -7.80 -4.21 6.02
N SER A 3 -7.53 -5.37 5.38
CA SER A 3 -6.42 -5.50 4.43
C SER A 3 -6.67 -4.71 3.15
N LEU A 4 -5.60 -4.40 2.40
CA LEU A 4 -5.70 -3.71 1.11
C LEU A 4 -6.56 -4.53 0.13
N ALA A 5 -6.33 -5.83 0.02
CA ALA A 5 -7.19 -6.71 -0.78
C ALA A 5 -8.68 -6.66 -0.40
N ALA A 6 -9.03 -6.55 0.90
CA ALA A 6 -10.42 -6.43 1.33
C ALA A 6 -11.02 -5.08 0.90
N GLN A 7 -10.29 -3.99 1.10
CA GLN A 7 -10.70 -2.66 0.65
C GLN A 7 -10.99 -2.61 -0.86
N LEU A 8 -10.14 -3.25 -1.66
CA LEU A 8 -10.33 -3.36 -3.11
C LEU A 8 -11.58 -4.18 -3.46
N LYS A 9 -11.85 -5.29 -2.76
CA LYS A 9 -13.07 -6.09 -2.94
C LYS A 9 -14.34 -5.31 -2.58
N ASP A 10 -14.26 -4.44 -1.58
CA ASP A 10 -15.36 -3.58 -1.13
C ASP A 10 -15.60 -2.37 -2.05
N GLY A 11 -14.88 -2.27 -3.17
CA GLY A 11 -15.12 -1.24 -4.19
C GLY A 11 -14.23 0.00 -4.06
N ILE A 12 -13.27 0.04 -3.14
CA ILE A 12 -12.32 1.15 -3.04
C ILE A 12 -11.44 1.18 -4.29
N ARG A 13 -11.41 2.33 -4.97
CA ARG A 13 -10.58 2.56 -6.17
C ARG A 13 -9.59 3.72 -6.04
N PHE A 14 -9.63 4.43 -4.93
CA PHE A 14 -8.68 5.48 -4.60
C PHE A 14 -7.83 5.03 -3.41
N LEU A 15 -6.52 4.92 -3.62
CA LEU A 15 -5.56 4.50 -2.59
C LEU A 15 -4.66 5.68 -2.22
N ASP A 16 -4.73 6.14 -0.96
CA ASP A 16 -3.76 7.09 -0.39
C ASP A 16 -2.63 6.29 0.27
N LEU A 17 -1.55 6.04 -0.47
CA LEU A 17 -0.40 5.28 0.00
C LEU A 17 0.65 6.23 0.57
N ARG A 18 1.08 5.96 1.81
CA ARG A 18 2.09 6.75 2.50
C ARG A 18 3.37 5.95 2.69
N PRO A 19 4.27 5.94 1.70
CA PRO A 19 5.55 5.28 1.83
C PRO A 19 6.40 5.95 2.93
N ALA A 20 7.10 5.12 3.67
CA ALA A 20 8.09 5.51 4.66
C ALA A 20 9.30 4.60 4.55
N ARG A 21 10.48 5.16 4.78
CA ARG A 21 11.73 4.39 4.80
C ARG A 21 11.88 3.75 6.18
N ARG A 22 12.14 2.45 6.22
CA ARG A 22 12.44 1.70 7.44
C ARG A 22 13.71 0.90 7.26
N THR A 23 14.39 0.59 8.36
CA THR A 23 15.54 -0.32 8.37
C THR A 23 15.08 -1.65 8.95
N GLU A 24 15.18 -2.72 8.18
CA GLU A 24 14.88 -4.09 8.62
C GLU A 24 16.17 -4.92 8.47
N ASN A 25 16.68 -5.48 9.57
CA ASN A 25 17.95 -6.23 9.60
C ASN A 25 19.14 -5.45 9.00
N GLY A 26 19.19 -4.13 9.23
CA GLY A 26 20.24 -3.25 8.68
C GLY A 26 20.03 -2.85 7.21
N ILE A 27 18.98 -3.34 6.56
CA ILE A 27 18.70 -3.07 5.14
C ILE A 27 17.57 -2.03 5.05
N PRO A 28 17.77 -0.89 4.37
CA PRO A 28 16.71 0.07 4.10
C PRO A 28 15.64 -0.53 3.18
N LYS A 29 14.38 -0.49 3.60
CA LYS A 29 13.21 -0.95 2.85
C LYS A 29 12.10 0.09 2.88
N TRP A 30 11.26 0.06 1.85
CA TRP A 30 10.04 0.84 1.79
C TRP A 30 8.89 0.10 2.45
N ALA A 31 8.19 0.80 3.34
CA ALA A 31 6.99 0.33 4.01
C ALA A 31 5.85 1.33 3.78
N LEU A 32 4.61 0.85 3.91
CA LEU A 32 3.44 1.70 4.00
C LEU A 32 3.06 1.89 5.46
N ASN A 33 2.81 3.14 5.83
CA ASN A 33 2.36 3.50 7.16
C ASN A 33 0.92 4.05 7.14
N HIS A 34 0.24 3.91 8.28
CA HIS A 34 -0.97 4.67 8.59
C HIS A 34 -0.72 5.46 9.88
N GLY A 35 -0.42 6.75 9.74
CA GLY A 35 0.12 7.51 10.86
C GLY A 35 1.51 6.95 11.28
N PRO A 36 1.79 6.80 12.59
CA PRO A 36 3.03 6.18 13.06
C PRO A 36 3.05 4.64 12.92
N VAL A 37 1.92 4.03 12.57
CA VAL A 37 1.73 2.58 12.57
C VAL A 37 2.20 1.98 11.25
N TRP A 38 3.00 0.91 11.35
CA TRP A 38 3.37 0.09 10.19
C TRP A 38 2.18 -0.75 9.73
N MET A 39 1.92 -0.75 8.42
CA MET A 39 0.84 -1.52 7.83
C MET A 39 1.37 -2.77 7.11
N MET A 40 2.24 -2.55 6.11
CA MET A 40 2.79 -3.61 5.28
C MET A 40 4.04 -3.11 4.53
N SER A 41 4.80 -4.02 3.91
CA SER A 41 5.86 -3.63 2.98
C SER A 41 5.26 -3.02 1.71
N PHE A 42 6.00 -2.10 1.10
CA PHE A 42 5.58 -1.47 -0.14
C PHE A 42 5.43 -2.51 -1.27
N ASP A 43 6.40 -3.43 -1.38
CA ASP A 43 6.39 -4.49 -2.39
C ASP A 43 5.13 -5.38 -2.30
N LYS A 44 4.70 -5.72 -1.08
CA LYS A 44 3.48 -6.51 -0.87
C LYS A 44 2.24 -5.75 -1.33
N ALA A 45 2.18 -4.44 -1.07
CA ALA A 45 1.05 -3.62 -1.52
C ALA A 45 0.97 -3.55 -3.05
N ILE A 46 2.11 -3.36 -3.72
CA ILE A 46 2.19 -3.40 -5.19
C ILE A 46 1.76 -4.76 -5.74
N GLN A 47 2.18 -5.86 -5.10
CA GLN A 47 1.75 -7.20 -5.48
C GLN A 47 0.22 -7.37 -5.38
N GLU A 48 -0.40 -6.93 -4.29
CA GLU A 48 -1.87 -7.00 -4.11
C GLU A 48 -2.61 -6.14 -5.14
N ILE A 49 -2.11 -4.93 -5.43
CA ILE A 49 -2.65 -4.04 -6.46
C ILE A 49 -2.58 -4.72 -7.83
N ASN A 50 -1.43 -5.29 -8.20
CA ASN A 50 -1.25 -5.97 -9.48
C ASN A 50 -2.18 -7.18 -9.62
N GLN A 51 -2.33 -7.98 -8.56
CA GLN A 51 -3.26 -9.11 -8.56
C GLN A 51 -4.71 -8.68 -8.75
N PHE A 52 -5.12 -7.59 -8.09
CA PHE A 52 -6.44 -7.01 -8.29
C PHE A 52 -6.65 -6.49 -9.71
N LEU A 53 -5.69 -5.75 -10.27
CA LEU A 53 -5.78 -5.23 -11.64
C LEU A 53 -5.77 -6.33 -12.69
N TYR A 54 -5.08 -7.44 -12.44
CA TYR A 54 -5.08 -8.58 -13.36
C TYR A 54 -6.45 -9.30 -13.39
N SER A 55 -7.18 -9.26 -12.29
CA SER A 55 -8.47 -9.96 -12.13
C SER A 55 -9.69 -9.06 -12.36
N SER A 56 -9.50 -7.75 -12.53
CA SER A 56 -10.56 -6.77 -12.73
C SER A 56 -10.34 -5.96 -14.00
N LYS A 57 -11.39 -5.30 -14.50
CA LYS A 57 -11.28 -4.27 -15.56
C LYS A 57 -11.30 -2.86 -14.96
N ASP A 58 -10.96 -2.74 -13.69
CA ASP A 58 -11.10 -1.51 -12.95
C ASP A 58 -9.88 -0.62 -13.10
N ILE A 59 -10.10 0.68 -12.92
CA ILE A 59 -9.04 1.68 -12.82
C ILE A 59 -8.80 1.94 -11.33
N LEU A 60 -7.53 1.87 -10.92
CA LEU A 60 -7.09 2.30 -9.61
C LEU A 60 -6.37 3.64 -9.70
N VAL A 61 -6.78 4.59 -8.88
CA VAL A 61 -6.06 5.86 -8.68
C VAL A 61 -5.21 5.71 -7.43
N VAL A 62 -3.90 5.81 -7.60
CA VAL A 62 -2.93 5.69 -6.51
C VAL A 62 -2.28 7.05 -6.27
N SER A 63 -2.47 7.58 -5.07
CA SER A 63 -1.82 8.80 -4.58
C SER A 63 -0.67 8.41 -3.66
N PHE A 64 0.52 8.91 -3.96
CA PHE A 64 1.68 8.77 -3.07
C PHE A 64 1.92 10.09 -2.35
N LYS A 65 2.01 10.03 -1.02
CA LYS A 65 2.42 11.16 -0.19
C LYS A 65 3.47 10.69 0.78
N ASP A 66 4.63 11.35 0.78
CA ASP A 66 5.62 11.13 1.81
C ASP A 66 4.98 11.38 3.17
N PHE A 67 5.11 10.40 4.06
CA PHE A 67 4.74 10.63 5.44
C PHE A 67 5.79 11.58 6.05
N PRO A 68 5.39 12.69 6.70
CA PRO A 68 6.37 13.58 7.34
C PRO A 68 7.20 12.76 8.34
N GLN A 69 8.52 12.82 8.19
CA GLN A 69 9.46 12.17 9.11
C GLN A 69 9.37 12.77 10.51
#